data_AF-A0AAJ1XWB7-F1
#
_entry.id   AF-A0AAJ1XWB7-F1
#
_cell.length_a   1.000
_cell.length_b   1.000
_cell.length_c   1.000
_cell.angle_alpha   90.00
_cell.angle_beta   90.00
_cell.angle_gamma   90.00
#
_symmetry.space_group_name_H-M   'P 1'
#
loop_
_entity.id
_entity.type
_entity.pdbx_description
1 polymer ?
#
loop_
_entity_poly.entity_id
_entity_poly.type
_entity_poly.pdbx_seq_one_letter_code
_entity_poly.pdbx_strand_id
1 'polypeptide(L)'
;MKVFKWFVETIVYKEDTSLEMFGFEVETLNDSKQTVFEIVKYRTNELLKQKGQKAKRTTICWIELKSVQHMSKYQRFVRLYETKRPRKAIMNILKIPFWKLRQFEEYYNENTKPLTKKGYLELKTFLSDEEIRRHHKIPECEFQQFLKGM
;
A
#
# COMPACT_ATOMS: atom_id res chain seq x y z
N MET A 1 -3.59 8.51 4.68
CA MET A 1 -2.23 8.59 4.10
C MET A 1 -2.36 8.79 2.60
N LYS A 2 -1.47 9.57 1.98
CA LYS A 2 -1.45 9.74 0.52
C LYS A 2 -0.58 8.67 -0.10
N VAL A 3 -1.06 8.05 -1.18
CA VAL A 3 -0.31 7.13 -2.03
C VAL A 3 -0.29 7.73 -3.43
N PHE A 4 0.91 8.00 -3.94
CA PHE A 4 1.12 8.60 -5.24
C PHE A 4 1.39 7.48 -6.24
N LYS A 5 0.58 7.38 -7.28
CA LYS A 5 0.74 6.41 -8.37
C LYS A 5 1.40 7.10 -9.55
N TRP A 6 2.52 6.55 -9.97
CA TRP A 6 3.35 7.05 -11.06
C TRP A 6 3.37 6.05 -12.21
N PHE A 7 3.40 6.57 -13.42
CA PHE A 7 3.82 5.82 -14.58
C PHE A 7 5.18 6.35 -15.02
N VAL A 8 6.12 5.44 -15.28
CA VAL A 8 7.50 5.78 -15.64
C VAL A 8 7.94 4.91 -16.79
N GLU A 9 8.51 5.55 -17.81
CA GLU A 9 9.14 4.86 -18.92
C GLU A 9 10.65 5.02 -18.86
N THR A 10 11.33 3.92 -19.10
CA THR A 10 12.78 3.86 -19.17
C THR A 10 13.24 3.34 -20.51
N ILE A 11 14.35 3.87 -20.95
CA ILE A 11 15.09 3.38 -22.11
C ILE A 11 16.42 2.84 -21.59
N VAL A 12 16.69 1.59 -21.95
CA VAL A 12 17.95 0.90 -21.66
C VAL A 12 18.75 0.81 -22.95
N TYR A 13 19.98 1.34 -22.90
CA TYR A 13 21.00 1.09 -23.90
C TYR A 13 21.87 -0.05 -23.43
N LYS A 14 21.90 -1.16 -24.19
CA LYS A 14 22.61 -2.38 -23.85
C LYS A 14 24.05 -2.37 -24.38
N GLU A 15 24.86 -3.34 -23.95
CA GLU A 15 26.24 -3.48 -24.42
C GLU A 15 26.34 -3.81 -25.91
N ASP A 16 25.36 -4.55 -26.45
CA ASP A 16 25.24 -4.89 -27.87
C ASP A 16 24.69 -3.74 -28.75
N THR A 17 24.65 -2.52 -28.20
CA THR A 17 24.10 -1.30 -28.82
C THR A 17 22.60 -1.29 -29.09
N SER A 18 21.88 -2.35 -28.72
CA SER A 18 20.43 -2.40 -28.82
C SER A 18 19.74 -1.51 -27.77
N LEU A 19 18.53 -1.08 -28.09
CA LEU A 19 17.66 -0.29 -27.23
C LEU A 19 16.47 -1.14 -26.80
N GLU A 20 16.11 -1.05 -25.52
CA GLU A 20 14.89 -1.65 -25.00
C GLU A 20 14.17 -0.65 -24.10
N MET A 21 12.84 -0.58 -24.22
CA MET A 21 12.00 0.28 -23.40
C MET A 21 11.22 -0.53 -22.38
N PHE A 22 11.07 0.01 -21.18
CA PHE A 22 10.25 -0.57 -20.12
C PHE A 22 9.33 0.49 -19.52
N GLY A 23 8.04 0.16 -19.38
CA GLY A 23 7.06 0.93 -18.64
C GLY A 23 6.80 0.33 -17.26
N PHE A 24 6.73 1.17 -16.23
CA PHE A 24 6.48 0.75 -14.85
C PHE A 24 5.39 1.59 -14.20
N GLU A 25 4.47 0.91 -13.52
CA GLU A 25 3.64 1.54 -12.49
C GLU A 25 4.35 1.48 -11.13
N VAL A 26 4.48 2.62 -10.48
CA VAL A 26 5.17 2.77 -9.19
C VAL A 26 4.29 3.49 -8.20
N GLU A 27 4.22 2.96 -6.97
CA GLU A 27 3.54 3.62 -5.86
C GLU A 27 4.54 4.15 -4.83
N THR A 28 4.40 5.41 -4.43
CA THR A 28 5.20 6.02 -3.35
C THR A 28 4.29 6.61 -2.27
N LEU A 29 4.82 6.73 -1.04
CA LEU A 29 4.11 7.35 0.09
C LEU A 29 4.32 8.87 0.18
N ASN A 30 5.24 9.39 -0.64
CA ASN A 30 5.58 10.79 -0.76
C ASN A 30 5.61 11.17 -2.24
N ASP A 31 5.42 12.46 -2.51
CA ASP A 31 5.59 13.04 -3.82
C ASP A 31 7.10 13.25 -4.09
N SER A 32 7.81 12.15 -4.38
CA SER A 32 9.27 12.16 -4.56
C SER A 32 9.65 11.48 -5.86
N LYS A 33 9.92 12.28 -6.90
CA LYS A 33 10.45 11.80 -8.18
C LYS A 33 11.76 11.03 -8.00
N GLN A 34 12.62 11.45 -7.06
CA GLN A 34 13.87 10.76 -6.74
C GLN A 34 13.62 9.31 -6.26
N THR A 35 12.66 9.14 -5.34
CA THR A 35 12.29 7.80 -4.85
C THR A 35 11.71 6.93 -5.97
N VAL A 36 10.90 7.52 -6.84
CA VAL A 36 10.37 6.84 -8.04
C VAL A 36 11.52 6.38 -8.95
N PHE A 37 12.49 7.26 -9.22
CA PHE A 37 13.65 6.96 -10.05
C PHE A 37 14.49 5.80 -9.49
N GLU A 38 14.74 5.78 -8.17
CA GLU A 38 15.47 4.71 -7.52
C GLU A 38 14.76 3.36 -7.64
N ILE A 39 13.43 3.34 -7.41
CA ILE A 39 12.61 2.13 -7.56
C ILE A 39 12.66 1.61 -9.00
N VAL A 40 12.48 2.49 -9.98
CA VAL A 40 12.45 2.13 -11.39
C VAL A 40 13.82 1.64 -11.88
N LYS A 41 14.90 2.31 -11.48
CA LYS A 41 16.26 1.88 -11.78
C LYS A 41 16.53 0.48 -11.23
N TYR A 42 16.13 0.23 -9.98
CA TYR A 42 16.24 -1.10 -9.37
C TYR A 42 15.45 -2.16 -10.16
N ARG A 43 14.17 -1.91 -10.45
CA ARG A 43 13.31 -2.85 -11.21
C ARG A 43 13.85 -3.14 -12.62
N THR A 44 14.35 -2.11 -13.30
CA THR A 44 14.94 -2.24 -14.63
C THR A 44 16.17 -3.16 -14.57
N ASN A 45 17.06 -2.93 -13.59
CA ASN A 45 18.25 -3.76 -13.42
C ASN A 45 17.91 -5.22 -13.08
N GLU A 46 16.90 -5.45 -12.23
CA GLU A 46 16.46 -6.82 -11.90
C GLU A 46 15.87 -7.55 -13.11
N LEU A 47 15.07 -6.87 -13.94
CA LEU A 47 14.56 -7.45 -15.19
C LEU A 47 15.68 -7.80 -16.16
N LEU A 48 16.67 -6.93 -16.32
CA LEU A 48 17.82 -7.20 -17.20
C LEU A 48 18.64 -8.39 -16.70
N LYS A 49 18.88 -8.48 -15.38
CA LYS A 49 19.55 -9.64 -14.79
C LYS A 49 18.79 -10.94 -15.05
N GLN A 50 17.46 -10.95 -14.91
CA GLN A 50 16.62 -12.11 -15.20
C GLN A 50 16.71 -12.52 -16.68
N LYS A 51 16.91 -11.56 -17.59
CA LYS A 51 17.15 -11.81 -19.02
C LYS A 51 18.60 -12.16 -19.36
N GLY A 52 19.51 -12.20 -18.39
CA GLY A 52 20.94 -12.41 -18.63
C GLY A 52 21.62 -11.27 -19.39
N GLN A 53 21.04 -10.07 -19.37
CA GLN A 53 21.50 -8.90 -20.12
C GLN A 53 22.14 -7.85 -19.21
N LYS A 54 23.06 -7.06 -19.77
CA LYS A 54 23.68 -5.92 -19.08
C LYS A 54 23.31 -4.60 -19.75
N ALA A 55 22.91 -3.63 -18.93
CA ALA A 55 22.73 -2.25 -19.38
C ALA A 55 24.07 -1.52 -19.36
N LYS A 56 24.39 -0.84 -20.46
CA LYS A 56 25.44 0.19 -20.50
C LYS A 56 24.93 1.49 -19.89
N ARG A 57 23.67 1.84 -20.15
CA ARG A 57 23.01 3.03 -19.59
C ARG A 57 21.50 2.81 -19.47
N THR A 58 20.92 3.27 -18.36
CA THR A 58 19.46 3.35 -18.17
C THR A 58 19.08 4.81 -18.02
N THR A 59 18.14 5.28 -18.83
CA THR A 59 17.62 6.66 -18.81
C THR A 59 16.12 6.63 -18.63
N ILE A 60 15.57 7.57 -17.86
CA ILE A 60 14.13 7.75 -17.72
C ILE A 60 13.69 8.74 -18.79
N CYS A 61 12.83 8.31 -19.70
CA CYS A 61 12.34 9.15 -20.80
C CYS A 61 11.00 9.80 -20.50
N TRP A 62 10.19 9.19 -19.62
CA TRP A 62 8.90 9.74 -19.22
C TRP A 62 8.63 9.46 -17.74
N ILE A 63 8.06 10.43 -17.04
CA ILE A 63 7.53 10.28 -15.69
C ILE A 63 6.26 11.09 -15.55
N GLU A 64 5.20 10.44 -15.08
CA GLU A 64 3.89 11.03 -14.95
C GLU A 64 3.23 10.61 -13.63
N LEU A 65 2.73 11.59 -12.88
CA LEU A 65 1.87 11.32 -11.74
C LEU A 65 0.46 11.02 -12.24
N LYS A 66 0.06 9.74 -12.21
CA LYS A 66 -1.25 9.29 -12.69
C LYS A 66 -2.37 9.63 -11.72
N SER A 67 -2.14 9.43 -10.42
CA SER A 67 -3.15 9.77 -9.41
C SER A 67 -2.56 9.89 -8.01
N VAL A 68 -3.28 10.61 -7.15
CA VAL A 68 -3.04 10.65 -5.71
C VAL A 68 -4.23 10.03 -5.01
N GLN A 69 -4.01 8.91 -4.34
CA GLN A 69 -5.05 8.19 -3.59
C GLN A 69 -4.90 8.47 -2.11
N HIS A 70 -6.01 8.82 -1.46
CA HIS A 70 -6.09 8.84 0.00
C HIS A 70 -6.52 7.46 0.49
N MET A 71 -5.65 6.82 1.26
CA MET A 71 -5.92 5.50 1.86
C MET A 71 -5.79 5.56 3.38
N SER A 72 -6.55 4.75 4.10
CA SER A 72 -6.31 4.52 5.51
C SER A 72 -5.07 3.64 5.72
N LYS A 73 -4.50 3.64 6.93
CA LYS A 73 -3.41 2.71 7.27
C LYS A 73 -3.86 1.26 7.16
N TYR A 74 -5.13 0.96 7.46
CA TYR A 74 -5.67 -0.39 7.36
C TYR A 74 -5.83 -0.84 5.90
N GLN A 75 -6.37 0.00 5.01
CA GLN A 75 -6.46 -0.31 3.59
C GLN A 75 -5.08 -0.57 2.97
N ARG A 76 -4.06 0.20 3.39
CA ARG A 76 -2.67 -0.04 2.97
C ARG A 76 -2.10 -1.32 3.58
N PHE A 77 -2.44 -1.63 4.83
CA PHE A 77 -2.11 -2.90 5.47
C PHE A 77 -2.62 -4.09 4.63
N VAL A 78 -3.89 -4.09 4.23
CA VAL A 78 -4.50 -5.17 3.43
C VAL A 78 -3.65 -5.46 2.17
N ARG A 79 -3.36 -4.44 1.35
CA ARG A 79 -2.53 -4.62 0.14
C ARG A 79 -1.13 -5.18 0.43
N LEU A 80 -0.49 -4.72 1.51
CA LEU A 80 0.84 -5.19 1.90
C LEU A 80 0.81 -6.63 2.43
N TYR A 81 -0.26 -6.98 3.14
CA TYR A 81 -0.46 -8.30 3.72
C TYR A 81 -0.75 -9.34 2.64
N GLU A 82 -1.63 -9.02 1.68
CA GLU A 82 -1.94 -9.87 0.51
C GLU A 82 -0.70 -10.13 -0.36
N THR A 83 0.18 -9.14 -0.50
CA THR A 83 1.46 -9.28 -1.21
C THR A 83 2.55 -9.99 -0.37
N LYS A 84 2.16 -10.64 0.74
CA LYS A 84 3.00 -11.44 1.64
C LYS A 84 4.24 -10.68 2.15
N ARG A 85 4.12 -9.36 2.37
CA ARG A 85 5.23 -8.57 2.91
C ARG A 85 5.49 -8.98 4.37
N PRO A 86 6.77 -9.06 4.79
CA PRO A 86 7.10 -9.38 6.18
C PRO A 86 6.51 -8.37 7.16
N ARG A 87 6.02 -8.85 8.32
CA ARG A 87 5.39 -8.03 9.38
C ARG A 87 6.20 -6.80 9.76
N LYS A 88 7.52 -6.97 9.93
CA LYS A 88 8.45 -5.87 10.25
C LYS A 88 8.48 -4.78 9.18
N ALA A 89 8.42 -5.16 7.89
CA ALA A 89 8.36 -4.21 6.79
C ALA A 89 7.03 -3.46 6.79
N ILE A 90 5.91 -4.16 7.01
CA ILE A 90 4.58 -3.53 7.11
C ILE A 90 4.53 -2.50 8.23
N MET A 91 5.03 -2.83 9.42
CA MET A 91 5.10 -1.90 10.56
C MET A 91 5.89 -0.64 10.22
N ASN A 92 7.05 -0.79 9.59
CA ASN A 92 7.91 0.32 9.21
C ASN A 92 7.25 1.22 8.17
N ILE A 93 6.65 0.63 7.13
CA ILE A 93 5.97 1.35 6.05
C ILE A 93 4.76 2.14 6.60
N LEU A 94 3.96 1.51 7.47
CA LEU A 94 2.75 2.12 8.02
C LEU A 94 3.02 3.01 9.24
N LYS A 95 4.25 2.98 9.78
CA LYS A 95 4.63 3.61 11.05
C LYS A 95 3.61 3.25 12.14
N ILE A 96 3.44 1.95 12.40
CA ILE A 96 2.55 1.42 13.43
C ILE A 96 3.29 0.48 14.39
N PRO A 97 2.91 0.46 15.68
CA PRO A 97 3.45 -0.48 16.64
C PRO A 97 2.90 -1.89 16.44
N PHE A 98 3.57 -2.89 17.04
CA PHE A 98 3.22 -4.31 16.91
C PHE A 98 1.77 -4.62 17.31
N TRP A 99 1.28 -4.05 18.42
CA TRP A 99 -0.09 -4.28 18.88
C TRP A 99 -1.13 -3.80 17.86
N LYS A 100 -0.84 -2.72 17.12
CA LYS A 100 -1.74 -2.19 16.08
C LYS A 100 -1.72 -3.06 14.83
N LEU A 101 -0.55 -3.59 14.46
CA LEU A 101 -0.45 -4.58 13.39
C LEU A 101 -1.28 -5.82 13.74
N ARG A 102 -1.14 -6.35 14.96
CA ARG A 102 -1.90 -7.50 15.43
C ARG A 102 -3.42 -7.25 15.39
N GLN A 103 -3.87 -6.05 15.79
CA GLN A 103 -5.29 -5.68 15.66
C GLN A 103 -5.76 -5.74 14.20
N PHE A 104 -4.96 -5.24 13.25
CA PHE A 104 -5.30 -5.30 11.83
C PHE A 104 -5.35 -6.74 11.30
N GLU A 105 -4.40 -7.58 11.70
CA GLU A 105 -4.40 -9.00 11.36
C GLU A 105 -5.60 -9.75 11.97
N GLU A 106 -5.95 -9.49 13.23
CA GLU A 106 -7.13 -10.09 13.89
C GLU A 106 -8.42 -9.75 13.13
N TYR A 107 -8.60 -8.48 12.77
CA TYR A 107 -9.79 -8.03 12.04
C TYR A 107 -9.82 -8.55 10.60
N TYR A 108 -8.70 -8.50 9.87
CA TYR A 108 -8.61 -8.99 8.49
C TYR A 108 -8.87 -10.49 8.37
N ASN A 109 -8.39 -11.27 9.33
CA ASN A 109 -8.62 -12.72 9.38
C ASN A 109 -9.97 -13.08 10.02
N GLU A 110 -10.89 -12.12 10.20
CA GLU A 110 -12.23 -12.32 10.76
C GLU A 110 -12.26 -12.91 12.18
N ASN A 111 -11.17 -12.78 12.94
CA ASN A 111 -11.07 -13.25 14.33
C ASN A 111 -11.71 -12.28 15.34
N THR A 112 -12.41 -11.25 14.86
CA THR A 112 -13.09 -10.25 15.69
C THR A 112 -14.60 -10.43 15.61
N LYS A 113 -15.30 -10.19 16.71
CA LYS A 113 -16.77 -10.29 16.73
C LYS A 113 -17.38 -9.27 15.75
N PRO A 114 -18.14 -9.70 14.73
CA PRO A 114 -18.74 -8.78 13.77
C PRO A 114 -19.73 -7.85 14.47
N LEU A 115 -19.80 -6.61 14.00
CA LEU A 115 -20.80 -5.64 14.44
C LEU A 115 -21.90 -5.55 13.39
N THR A 116 -23.12 -5.93 13.76
CA THR A 116 -24.30 -5.83 12.89
C THR A 116 -24.99 -4.49 13.10
N LYS A 117 -25.80 -4.02 12.12
CA LYS A 117 -26.59 -2.77 12.26
C LYS A 117 -27.48 -2.80 13.51
N LYS A 118 -28.20 -3.91 13.72
CA LYS A 118 -29.06 -4.10 14.91
C LYS A 118 -28.24 -4.04 16.21
N GLY A 119 -27.14 -4.79 16.27
CA GLY A 119 -26.26 -4.79 17.45
C GLY A 119 -25.62 -3.44 17.73
N TYR A 120 -25.30 -2.66 16.69
CA TYR A 120 -24.83 -1.28 16.86
C TYR A 120 -25.90 -0.39 17.49
N LEU A 121 -27.13 -0.39 16.95
CA LEU A 121 -28.22 0.44 17.46
C LEU A 121 -28.56 0.11 18.93
N GLU A 122 -28.52 -1.18 19.30
CA GLU A 122 -28.73 -1.64 20.68
C GLU A 122 -27.61 -1.19 21.63
N LEU A 123 -26.36 -1.16 21.18
CA LEU A 123 -25.23 -0.72 22.01
C LEU A 123 -25.15 0.81 22.09
N LYS A 124 -25.58 1.52 21.05
CA LYS A 124 -25.49 2.97 20.93
C LYS A 124 -26.34 3.73 21.96
N THR A 125 -27.33 3.07 22.55
CA THR A 125 -28.11 3.62 23.67
C THR A 125 -27.32 3.74 24.96
N PHE A 126 -26.23 2.98 25.11
CA PHE A 126 -25.44 2.89 26.36
C PHE A 126 -23.97 3.27 26.17
N LEU A 127 -23.42 3.13 24.97
CA LEU A 127 -22.00 3.29 24.68
C LEU A 127 -21.75 4.33 23.58
N SER A 128 -20.61 5.00 23.67
CA SER A 128 -20.10 5.85 22.60
C SER A 128 -19.61 5.04 21.40
N ASP A 129 -19.51 5.69 20.24
CA ASP A 129 -19.01 5.07 19.00
C ASP A 129 -17.62 4.47 19.17
N GLU A 130 -16.75 5.19 19.86
CA GLU A 130 -15.37 4.77 20.08
C GLU A 130 -15.29 3.56 21.03
N GLU A 131 -16.17 3.48 22.03
CA GLU A 131 -16.28 2.31 22.92
C GLU A 131 -16.77 1.08 22.16
N ILE A 132 -17.84 1.21 21.38
CA ILE A 132 -18.38 0.12 20.55
C ILE A 132 -17.31 -0.37 19.57
N ARG A 133 -16.64 0.56 18.87
CA ARG A 133 -15.56 0.23 17.94
C ARG A 133 -14.43 -0.53 18.62
N ARG A 134 -13.99 -0.08 19.80
CA ARG A 134 -12.91 -0.73 20.56
C ARG A 134 -13.32 -2.12 21.04
N HIS A 135 -14.54 -2.28 21.54
CA HIS A 135 -15.08 -3.56 21.99
C HIS A 135 -15.09 -4.60 20.85
N HIS A 136 -15.47 -4.18 19.65
CA HIS A 136 -15.45 -5.03 18.46
C HIS A 136 -14.10 -5.06 17.73
N LYS A 137 -13.07 -4.38 18.26
CA LYS A 137 -11.71 -4.26 17.68
C LYS A 137 -11.66 -3.80 16.22
N ILE A 138 -12.67 -3.04 15.77
CA ILE A 138 -12.81 -2.64 14.38
C ILE A 138 -11.80 -1.51 14.07
N PRO A 139 -11.02 -1.59 12.97
CA PRO A 139 -10.21 -0.47 12.51
C PRO A 139 -11.06 0.77 12.25
N GLU A 140 -10.55 1.93 12.65
CA GLU A 140 -11.30 3.21 12.59
C GLU A 140 -11.92 3.51 11.23
N CYS A 141 -11.18 3.31 10.13
CA CYS A 141 -11.71 3.55 8.79
C CYS A 141 -12.85 2.60 8.42
N GLU A 142 -12.78 1.34 8.83
CA GLU A 142 -13.81 0.34 8.56
C GLU A 142 -15.07 0.65 9.36
N PHE A 143 -14.90 1.10 10.60
CA PHE A 143 -16.02 1.55 11.42
C PHE A 143 -16.69 2.80 10.84
N GLN A 144 -15.91 3.77 10.34
CA GLN A 144 -16.47 4.93 9.65
C GLN A 144 -17.21 4.55 8.35
N GLN A 145 -16.73 3.54 7.63
CA GLN A 145 -17.44 3.00 6.46
C GLN A 145 -18.74 2.29 6.87
N PHE A 146 -18.71 1.51 7.95
CA PHE A 146 -19.89 0.89 8.53
C PHE A 146 -20.96 1.95 8.88
N LEU A 147 -20.57 3.04 9.56
CA LEU A 147 -21.49 4.13 9.90
C LEU A 147 -22.05 4.86 8.68
N LYS A 148 -21.27 5.01 7.60
CA LYS A 148 -21.74 5.63 6.34
C LYS A 148 -22.71 4.73 5.57
N GLY A 149 -22.56 3.41 5.71
CA GLY A 149 -23.43 2.42 5.07
C GLY A 149 -24.64 2.04 5.91
N MET A 150 -24.78 2.59 7.13
CA MET A 150 -25.96 2.44 7.96
C MET A 150 -27.16 3.14 7.34
#